data_AF-A0AA97IWU7-F1
#
_entry.id   AF-A0AA97IWU7-F1
#
_cell.length_a   1.000
_cell.length_b   1.000
_cell.length_c   1.000
_cell.angle_alpha   90.00
_cell.angle_beta   90.00
_cell.angle_gamma   90.00
#
_symmetry.space_group_name_H-M   'P 1'
#
loop_
_entity.id
_entity.type
_entity.pdbx_description
1 polymer ?
#
loop_
_entity_poly.entity_id
_entity_poly.type
_entity_poly.pdbx_seq_one_letter_code
_entity_poly.pdbx_strand_id
1 'polypeptide(L)'
;MRLPAAFMEAQYTALQSEIQFFKEHMRSCRQAFDIHTLYNVLLLLSKDDSRRDIQSLEQLEKLVESREWDGQEVVKITAGNKKCDIPSYISWFVSYVHYLGSLKEAFDTKVVFPLCEELYVNDDPLPLGMLPSGGRKGHATASVAHTAKQLFAMRRKWALLLKGGMIDGQVFSSQSLLDLQGFANFHSFVKIIRLVPDLFHKSLASADLAQQWVELHASKHSSQQASSDPNSIQTRSDTGMDVGSLEHPPGLSQYPQDYEGGWPQSKASNSHYRDTCTRAAIQERNKLNEVHGDLMFLLQREERSWTLEAEVRKLQRSCQELASLMKRREEAPKDLPQRANGLDPDSSHSSGSLDTLSSGP
;
A
#
# COMPACT_ATOMS: atom_id res chain seq x y z
N MET A 1 12.44 -12.83 -29.68
CA MET A 1 13.87 -12.54 -29.52
C MET A 1 14.20 -12.65 -28.04
N ARG A 2 15.06 -13.58 -27.61
CA ARG A 2 15.52 -13.63 -26.22
C ARG A 2 16.55 -12.52 -26.02
N LEU A 3 16.32 -11.61 -25.08
CA LEU A 3 17.31 -10.62 -24.68
C LEU A 3 18.54 -11.33 -24.09
N PRO A 4 19.77 -10.83 -24.30
CA PRO A 4 20.96 -11.41 -23.68
C PRO A 4 20.84 -11.41 -22.15
N ALA A 5 21.22 -12.50 -21.48
CA ALA A 5 21.14 -12.62 -20.02
C ALA A 5 21.82 -11.46 -19.27
N ALA A 6 22.94 -10.96 -19.80
CA ALA A 6 23.67 -9.81 -19.26
C ALA A 6 22.86 -8.49 -19.31
N PHE A 7 21.95 -8.34 -20.27
CA PHE A 7 21.08 -7.17 -20.37
C PHE A 7 20.02 -7.16 -19.27
N MET A 8 19.46 -8.34 -18.96
CA MET A 8 18.46 -8.50 -17.89
C MET A 8 19.07 -8.30 -16.51
N GLU A 9 20.28 -8.81 -16.27
CA GLU A 9 20.98 -8.64 -14.99
C GLU A 9 21.34 -7.17 -14.72
N ALA A 10 21.79 -6.44 -15.75
CA ALA A 10 22.03 -5.01 -15.66
C ALA A 10 20.76 -4.22 -15.35
N GLN A 11 19.63 -4.58 -15.96
CA GLN A 11 18.33 -3.95 -15.68
C GLN A 11 17.86 -4.18 -14.24
N TYR A 12 17.95 -5.42 -13.71
CA TYR A 12 17.57 -5.67 -12.32
C TYR A 12 18.46 -4.93 -11.33
N THR A 13 19.76 -4.86 -11.60
CA THR A 13 20.70 -4.10 -10.76
C THR A 13 20.36 -2.61 -10.76
N ALA A 14 20.09 -2.03 -11.93
CA ALA A 14 19.67 -0.63 -12.05
C ALA A 14 18.37 -0.38 -11.28
N LEU A 15 17.38 -1.26 -11.43
CA LEU A 15 16.09 -1.15 -10.76
C LEU A 15 16.21 -1.27 -9.23
N GLN A 16 17.01 -2.21 -8.73
CA GLN A 16 17.30 -2.33 -7.30
C GLN A 16 17.97 -1.07 -6.74
N SER A 17 18.90 -0.47 -7.50
CA SER A 17 19.56 0.78 -7.08
C SER A 17 18.58 1.94 -7.00
N GLU A 18 17.66 2.08 -7.96
CA GLU A 18 16.62 3.13 -7.95
C GLU A 18 15.62 2.91 -6.80
N ILE A 19 15.22 1.68 -6.52
CA ILE A 19 14.36 1.36 -5.37
C ILE A 19 15.05 1.72 -4.05
N GLN A 20 16.34 1.38 -3.91
CA GLN A 20 17.09 1.67 -2.69
C GLN A 20 17.29 3.18 -2.51
N PHE A 21 17.66 3.90 -3.57
CA PHE A 21 17.75 5.36 -3.57
C PHE A 21 16.43 5.99 -3.14
N PHE A 22 15.31 5.54 -3.70
CA PHE A 22 13.98 6.00 -3.32
C PHE A 22 13.69 5.75 -1.82
N LYS A 23 14.00 4.55 -1.30
CA LYS A 23 13.79 4.21 0.12
C LYS A 23 14.61 5.10 1.04
N GLU A 24 15.87 5.37 0.71
CA GLU A 24 16.74 6.27 1.48
C GLU A 24 16.21 7.71 1.46
N HIS A 25 15.81 8.18 0.29
CA HIS A 25 15.23 9.51 0.12
C HIS A 25 13.94 9.68 0.92
N MET A 26 13.03 8.71 0.86
CA MET A 26 11.79 8.72 1.65
C MET A 26 12.05 8.70 3.16
N ARG A 27 13.08 7.98 3.63
CA ARG A 27 13.47 7.99 5.05
C ARG A 27 14.04 9.35 5.47
N SER A 28 14.85 9.99 4.62
CA SER A 28 15.35 11.35 4.85
C SER A 28 14.18 12.35 4.94
N CYS A 29 13.23 12.29 4.01
CA CYS A 29 12.01 13.09 4.08
C CYS A 29 11.25 12.86 5.39
N ARG A 30 11.09 11.60 5.83
CA ARG A 30 10.43 11.25 7.09
C ARG A 30 11.14 11.84 8.30
N GLN A 31 12.46 11.84 8.32
CA GLN A 31 13.25 12.43 9.41
C GLN A 31 13.13 13.96 9.45
N ALA A 32 12.95 14.60 8.30
CA ALA A 32 12.76 16.04 8.21
C ALA A 32 11.35 16.51 8.60
N PHE A 33 10.37 15.60 8.66
CA PHE A 33 8.99 15.90 9.01
C PHE A 33 8.74 15.66 10.51
N ASP A 34 8.35 16.71 11.23
CA ASP A 34 7.95 16.63 12.63
C ASP A 34 6.43 16.77 12.78
N ILE A 35 5.80 15.64 13.11
CA ILE A 35 4.37 15.56 13.36
C ILE A 35 3.92 16.39 14.58
N HIS A 36 4.78 16.59 15.58
CA HIS A 36 4.45 17.43 16.74
C HIS A 36 4.37 18.91 16.37
N THR A 37 5.25 19.38 15.47
CA THR A 37 5.15 20.74 14.93
C THR A 37 3.83 20.92 14.21
N LEU A 38 3.46 20.00 13.31
CA LEU A 38 2.17 20.05 12.61
C LEU A 38 1.01 20.05 13.60
N TYR A 39 1.03 19.17 14.58
CA TYR A 39 0.01 19.10 15.62
C TYR A 39 -0.16 20.43 16.36
N ASN A 40 0.93 21.04 16.80
CA ASN A 40 0.90 22.32 17.50
C ASN A 40 0.32 23.44 16.62
N VAL A 41 0.69 23.48 15.33
CA VAL A 41 0.14 24.43 14.36
C VAL A 41 -1.37 24.25 14.21
N LEU A 42 -1.85 23.00 14.04
CA LEU A 42 -3.26 22.70 13.90
C LEU A 42 -4.05 23.01 15.18
N LEU A 43 -3.44 22.85 16.36
CA LEU A 43 -4.06 23.20 17.63
C LEU A 43 -4.26 24.72 17.78
N LEU A 44 -3.31 25.53 17.30
CA LEU A 44 -3.45 26.99 17.25
C LEU A 44 -4.57 27.42 16.29
N LEU A 45 -4.73 26.71 15.17
CA LEU A 45 -5.83 26.90 14.22
C LEU A 45 -7.21 26.49 14.79
N SER A 46 -7.24 25.60 15.79
CA SER A 46 -8.47 25.07 16.39
C SER A 46 -9.05 25.95 17.51
N LYS A 47 -8.38 27.03 17.91
CA LYS A 47 -8.79 27.86 19.05
C LYS A 47 -10.11 28.62 18.82
N ASP A 48 -10.48 28.85 17.57
CA ASP A 48 -11.76 29.46 17.21
C ASP A 48 -12.78 28.34 16.95
N ASP A 49 -13.94 28.44 17.62
CA ASP A 49 -15.02 27.47 17.88
C ASP A 49 -15.71 26.85 16.63
N SER A 50 -14.94 26.55 15.60
CA SER A 50 -15.39 26.00 14.34
C SER A 50 -15.33 24.48 14.40
N ARG A 51 -16.49 23.87 14.67
CA ARG A 51 -16.79 22.45 14.42
C ARG A 51 -16.64 22.02 12.95
N ARG A 52 -15.87 22.74 12.12
CA ARG A 52 -15.66 22.42 10.71
C ARG A 52 -14.64 21.31 10.62
N ASP A 53 -15.08 20.18 10.12
CA ASP A 53 -14.21 19.08 9.77
C ASP A 53 -13.43 19.45 8.50
N ILE A 54 -12.10 19.55 8.60
CA ILE A 54 -11.19 19.88 7.51
C ILE A 54 -10.81 18.58 6.81
N GLN A 55 -11.29 18.47 5.58
CA GLN A 55 -11.25 17.26 4.77
C GLN A 55 -10.23 17.33 3.64
N SER A 56 -9.66 18.51 3.37
CA SER A 56 -8.69 18.70 2.28
C SER A 56 -7.61 19.73 2.60
N LEU A 57 -6.51 19.68 1.85
CA LEU A 57 -5.43 20.66 1.96
C LEU A 57 -5.89 22.06 1.52
N GLU A 58 -6.75 22.14 0.50
CA GLU A 58 -7.28 23.42 0.02
C GLU A 58 -8.21 24.06 1.06
N GLN A 59 -8.93 23.25 1.86
CA GLN A 59 -9.71 23.75 2.99
C GLN A 59 -8.81 24.27 4.12
N LEU A 60 -7.68 23.62 4.35
CA LEU A 60 -6.68 24.06 5.34
C LEU A 60 -6.05 25.39 4.92
N GLU A 61 -5.67 25.55 3.65
CA GLU A 61 -5.15 26.80 3.11
C GLU A 61 -6.17 27.93 3.22
N LYS A 62 -7.42 27.70 2.79
CA LYS A 62 -8.50 28.69 2.91
C LYS A 62 -8.78 29.10 4.35
N LEU A 63 -8.69 28.15 5.29
CA LEU A 63 -8.85 28.44 6.72
C LEU A 63 -7.79 29.45 7.19
N VAL A 64 -6.54 29.23 6.79
CA VAL A 64 -5.41 30.10 7.13
C VAL A 64 -5.53 31.47 6.46
N GLU A 65 -5.92 31.52 5.19
CA GLU A 65 -6.12 32.77 4.44
C GLU A 65 -7.26 33.63 5.01
N SER A 66 -8.31 32.98 5.53
CA SER A 66 -9.48 33.67 6.09
C SER A 66 -9.26 34.29 7.48
N ARG A 67 -8.13 33.99 8.12
CA ARG A 67 -7.82 34.42 9.49
C ARG A 67 -6.86 35.60 9.47
N GLU A 68 -7.11 36.61 10.31
CA GLU A 68 -6.15 37.67 10.57
C GLU A 68 -5.08 37.17 11.54
N TRP A 69 -3.81 37.30 11.14
CA TRP A 69 -2.66 36.85 11.92
C TRP A 69 -1.97 38.08 12.53
N ASP A 70 -1.95 38.18 13.85
CA ASP A 70 -1.34 39.29 14.60
C ASP A 70 0.20 39.21 14.67
N GLY A 71 0.80 38.16 14.08
CA GLY A 71 2.25 37.89 14.11
C GLY A 71 2.77 37.44 15.48
N GLN A 72 1.90 37.27 16.48
CA GLN A 72 2.26 36.88 17.84
C GLN A 72 2.17 35.36 18.05
N GLU A 73 1.34 34.65 17.26
CA GLU A 73 1.29 33.18 17.19
C GLU A 73 2.49 32.59 16.41
N VAL A 74 3.67 32.66 17.02
CA VAL A 74 4.91 32.16 16.44
C VAL A 74 5.09 30.67 16.72
N VAL A 75 5.20 29.88 15.65
CA VAL A 75 5.51 28.46 15.74
C VAL A 75 7.02 28.29 15.83
N LYS A 76 7.49 27.65 16.91
CA LYS A 76 8.86 27.15 16.96
C LYS A 76 8.91 25.87 16.13
N ILE A 77 9.50 25.95 14.94
CA ILE A 77 9.84 24.75 14.16
C ILE A 77 10.93 24.01 14.96
N THR A 78 10.70 22.75 15.28
CA THR A 78 11.66 21.94 16.05
C THR A 78 12.95 21.69 15.25
N ALA A 79 12.85 21.68 13.92
CA ALA A 79 13.96 21.59 12.97
C ALA A 79 14.58 22.97 12.64
N GLY A 80 15.29 23.53 13.62
CA GLY A 80 16.07 24.77 13.47
C GLY A 80 15.49 25.93 14.26
N ASN A 81 16.36 26.74 14.88
CA ASN A 81 15.97 27.91 15.69
C ASN A 81 15.26 29.04 14.90
N LYS A 82 14.72 28.75 13.72
CA LYS A 82 13.94 29.65 12.89
C LYS A 82 12.49 29.60 13.34
N LYS A 83 11.99 30.77 13.72
CA LYS A 83 10.59 31.03 13.98
C LYS A 83 9.88 31.16 12.63
N CYS A 84 8.78 30.45 12.41
CA CYS A 84 7.89 30.71 11.29
C CYS A 84 6.50 31.08 11.84
N ASP A 85 5.77 31.88 11.07
CA ASP A 85 4.34 32.05 11.33
C ASP A 85 3.55 30.81 10.85
N ILE A 86 2.29 30.73 11.24
CA ILE A 86 1.40 29.63 10.87
C ILE A 86 1.16 29.58 9.35
N PRO A 87 0.89 30.71 8.65
CA PRO A 87 0.71 30.70 7.20
C PRO A 87 1.90 30.13 6.43
N SER A 88 3.13 30.54 6.77
CA SER A 88 4.34 30.03 6.14
C SER A 88 4.53 28.54 6.40
N TYR A 89 4.20 28.05 7.60
CA TYR A 89 4.28 26.63 7.90
C TYR A 89 3.27 25.81 7.08
N ILE A 90 2.02 26.28 7.00
CA ILE A 90 0.98 25.57 6.24
C ILE A 90 1.31 25.57 4.74
N SER A 91 1.79 26.70 4.19
CA SER A 91 2.27 26.77 2.81
C SER A 91 3.43 25.79 2.55
N TRP A 92 4.39 25.71 3.48
CA TRP A 92 5.46 24.72 3.42
C TRP A 92 4.91 23.28 3.49
N PHE A 93 3.96 23.01 4.37
CA PHE A 93 3.37 21.69 4.55
C PHE A 93 2.64 21.22 3.28
N VAL A 94 1.85 22.09 2.66
CA VAL A 94 1.17 21.79 1.40
C VAL A 94 2.19 21.54 0.28
N SER A 95 3.21 22.40 0.17
CA SER A 95 4.32 22.22 -0.77
C SER A 95 5.07 20.90 -0.52
N TYR A 96 5.23 20.50 0.73
CA TYR A 96 5.86 19.26 1.13
C TYR A 96 5.02 18.04 0.70
N VAL A 97 3.70 18.07 0.88
CA VAL A 97 2.82 17.01 0.39
C VAL A 97 2.85 16.92 -1.14
N HIS A 98 2.85 18.06 -1.85
CA HIS A 98 3.02 18.07 -3.31
C HIS A 98 4.35 17.47 -3.75
N TYR A 99 5.43 17.77 -3.02
CA TYR A 99 6.73 17.18 -3.26
C TYR A 99 6.72 15.64 -3.09
N LEU A 100 6.07 15.13 -2.04
CA LEU A 100 5.85 13.68 -1.90
C LEU A 100 5.02 13.09 -3.06
N GLY A 101 4.10 13.88 -3.62
CA GLY A 101 3.40 13.56 -4.85
C GLY A 101 4.33 13.43 -6.06
N SER A 102 5.25 14.38 -6.24
CA SER A 102 6.27 14.29 -7.30
C SER A 102 7.18 13.08 -7.14
N LEU A 103 7.54 12.71 -5.90
CA LEU A 103 8.32 11.50 -5.62
C LEU A 103 7.55 10.23 -6.01
N LYS A 104 6.23 10.19 -5.82
CA LYS A 104 5.38 9.10 -6.30
C LYS A 104 5.44 8.97 -7.82
N GLU A 105 5.34 10.08 -8.54
CA GLU A 105 5.40 10.05 -10.02
C GLU A 105 6.78 9.62 -10.52
N ALA A 106 7.86 10.04 -9.83
CA ALA A 106 9.21 9.57 -10.12
C ALA A 106 9.36 8.07 -9.85
N PHE A 107 8.82 7.56 -8.74
CA PHE A 107 8.81 6.13 -8.44
C PHE A 107 8.05 5.34 -9.51
N ASP A 108 6.89 5.82 -9.94
CA ASP A 108 6.13 5.18 -11.01
C ASP A 108 6.92 5.12 -12.32
N THR A 109 7.53 6.23 -12.70
CA THR A 109 8.28 6.36 -13.96
C THR A 109 9.52 5.48 -13.97
N LYS A 110 10.29 5.47 -12.87
CA LYS A 110 11.59 4.81 -12.80
C LYS A 110 11.54 3.37 -12.34
N VAL A 111 10.50 2.98 -11.60
CA VAL A 111 10.39 1.65 -10.99
C VAL A 111 9.19 0.90 -11.53
N VAL A 112 7.99 1.46 -11.41
CA VAL A 112 6.76 0.71 -11.71
C VAL A 112 6.58 0.46 -13.21
N PHE A 113 6.84 1.44 -14.07
CA PHE A 113 6.67 1.26 -15.52
C PHE A 113 7.66 0.23 -16.10
N PRO A 114 8.97 0.26 -15.78
CA PRO A 114 9.88 -0.82 -16.18
C PRO A 114 9.44 -2.19 -15.68
N LEU A 115 8.92 -2.28 -14.45
CA LEU A 115 8.36 -3.51 -13.90
C LEU A 115 7.15 -4.02 -14.70
N CYS A 116 6.28 -3.12 -15.15
CA CYS A 116 5.14 -3.48 -16.00
C CYS A 116 5.58 -4.03 -17.35
N GLU A 117 6.57 -3.42 -18.00
CA GLU A 117 7.06 -3.87 -19.30
C GLU A 117 7.53 -5.34 -19.22
N GLU A 118 8.26 -5.70 -18.16
CA GLU A 118 8.70 -7.07 -17.92
C GLU A 118 7.57 -8.05 -17.58
N LEU A 119 6.48 -7.58 -16.97
CA LEU A 119 5.28 -8.40 -16.72
C LEU A 119 4.54 -8.76 -18.01
N TYR A 120 4.39 -7.81 -18.93
CA TYR A 120 3.65 -8.04 -20.18
C TYR A 120 4.46 -8.82 -21.22
N VAL A 121 5.79 -8.80 -21.14
CA VAL A 121 6.68 -9.50 -22.09
C VAL A 121 6.86 -10.98 -21.75
N ASN A 122 6.65 -11.39 -20.48
CA ASN A 122 6.95 -12.74 -19.99
C ASN A 122 5.70 -13.56 -19.55
N ASP A 123 4.49 -13.16 -19.93
CA ASP A 123 3.31 -14.04 -19.85
C ASP A 123 3.41 -15.14 -20.93
N ASP A 124 4.40 -16.02 -20.80
CA ASP A 124 4.40 -17.28 -21.53
C ASP A 124 3.14 -18.05 -21.09
N PRO A 125 2.24 -18.44 -22.02
CA PRO A 125 1.06 -19.19 -21.67
C PRO A 125 1.51 -20.47 -20.97
N LEU A 126 1.14 -20.61 -19.70
CA LEU A 126 1.30 -21.85 -18.94
C LEU A 126 0.89 -23.02 -19.84
N PRO A 127 1.72 -24.07 -19.99
CA PRO A 127 1.31 -25.24 -20.74
C PRO A 127 0.04 -25.81 -20.09
N LEU A 128 -1.09 -25.65 -20.78
CA LEU A 128 -2.36 -26.33 -20.49
C LEU A 128 -2.13 -27.84 -20.59
N GLY A 129 -1.59 -28.46 -19.55
CA GLY A 129 -1.23 -29.88 -19.65
C GLY A 129 -0.79 -30.63 -18.40
N MET A 130 -0.55 -30.00 -17.25
CA MET A 130 -0.10 -30.73 -16.05
C MET A 130 -0.78 -30.20 -14.78
N LEU A 131 -1.95 -30.75 -14.46
CA LEU A 131 -2.55 -30.66 -13.12
C LEU A 131 -1.76 -31.58 -12.18
N PRO A 132 -1.12 -31.07 -11.10
CA PRO A 132 -0.77 -31.91 -9.97
C PRO A 132 -2.00 -32.07 -9.09
N SER A 133 -2.74 -33.16 -9.33
CA SER A 133 -3.62 -33.72 -8.32
C SER A 133 -2.73 -34.25 -7.18
N GLY A 134 -2.67 -33.54 -6.06
CA GLY A 134 -1.86 -33.96 -4.92
C GLY A 134 -1.79 -32.93 -3.81
N GLY A 135 -2.68 -33.06 -2.83
CA GLY A 135 -2.73 -32.22 -1.65
C GLY A 135 -1.42 -32.24 -0.86
N ARG A 136 -0.70 -31.12 -0.88
CA ARG A 136 0.19 -30.71 0.20
C ARG A 136 -0.10 -29.25 0.51
N LYS A 137 -0.35 -28.99 1.78
CA LYS A 137 -0.49 -27.66 2.39
C LYS A 137 0.87 -26.96 2.30
N GLY A 138 1.23 -26.52 1.10
CA GLY A 138 2.45 -25.80 0.81
C GLY A 138 2.29 -24.37 1.27
N HIS A 139 3.24 -23.91 2.08
CA HIS A 139 3.45 -22.50 2.37
C HIS A 139 3.27 -21.69 1.08
N ALA A 140 2.38 -20.70 1.08
CA ALA A 140 2.15 -19.86 -0.08
C ALA A 140 3.43 -19.09 -0.38
N THR A 141 4.31 -19.66 -1.20
CA THR A 141 5.46 -18.95 -1.74
C THR A 141 4.92 -17.79 -2.54
N ALA A 142 5.23 -16.56 -2.09
CA ALA A 142 4.80 -15.35 -2.74
C ALA A 142 5.16 -15.43 -4.23
N SER A 143 4.15 -15.50 -5.09
CA SER A 143 4.37 -15.58 -6.53
C SER A 143 4.58 -14.17 -7.07
N VAL A 144 5.43 -14.03 -8.10
CA VAL A 144 5.66 -12.77 -8.83
C VAL A 144 4.35 -12.04 -9.15
N ALA A 145 3.34 -12.78 -9.62
CA ALA A 145 2.02 -12.23 -9.93
C ALA A 145 1.25 -11.76 -8.67
N HIS A 146 1.37 -12.46 -7.55
CA HIS A 146 0.78 -12.02 -6.29
C HIS A 146 1.43 -10.74 -5.77
N THR A 147 2.76 -10.67 -5.76
CA THR A 147 3.52 -9.48 -5.35
C THR A 147 3.20 -8.28 -6.26
N ALA A 148 3.10 -8.50 -7.58
CA ALA A 148 2.67 -7.46 -8.52
C ALA A 148 1.27 -6.93 -8.19
N LYS A 149 0.30 -7.82 -7.94
CA LYS A 149 -1.07 -7.42 -7.53
C LYS A 149 -1.06 -6.58 -6.26
N GLN A 150 -0.26 -6.97 -5.26
CA GLN A 150 -0.12 -6.20 -4.02
C GLN A 150 0.50 -4.83 -4.28
N LEU A 151 1.56 -4.76 -5.09
CA LEU A 151 2.21 -3.51 -5.49
C LEU A 151 1.22 -2.55 -6.14
N PHE A 152 0.47 -3.01 -7.16
CA PHE A 152 -0.52 -2.17 -7.83
C PHE A 152 -1.66 -1.72 -6.91
N ALA A 153 -2.12 -2.60 -6.03
CA ALA A 153 -3.12 -2.24 -5.04
C ALA A 153 -2.61 -1.16 -4.06
N MET A 154 -1.37 -1.29 -3.58
CA MET A 154 -0.76 -0.31 -2.69
C MET A 154 -0.51 1.02 -3.40
N ARG A 155 0.03 0.98 -4.62
CA ARG A 155 0.23 2.13 -5.49
C ARG A 155 -1.08 2.90 -5.73
N ARG A 156 -2.17 2.19 -6.00
CA ARG A 156 -3.49 2.82 -6.18
C ARG A 156 -3.95 3.53 -4.91
N LYS A 157 -3.80 2.90 -3.74
CA LYS A 157 -4.12 3.54 -2.45
C LYS A 157 -3.23 4.77 -2.20
N TRP A 158 -1.95 4.71 -2.54
CA TRP A 158 -1.03 5.85 -2.43
C TRP A 158 -1.46 7.01 -3.33
N ALA A 159 -1.77 6.73 -4.60
CA ALA A 159 -2.25 7.74 -5.54
C ALA A 159 -3.57 8.38 -5.08
N LEU A 160 -4.47 7.61 -4.45
CA LEU A 160 -5.73 8.15 -3.93
C LEU A 160 -5.54 9.13 -2.77
N LEU A 161 -4.51 8.97 -1.92
CA LEU A 161 -4.19 9.96 -0.89
C LEU A 161 -3.66 11.28 -1.45
N LEU A 162 -2.99 11.21 -2.59
CA LEU A 162 -2.40 12.36 -3.29
C LEU A 162 -3.37 12.99 -4.29
N LYS A 163 -4.54 12.39 -4.51
CA LYS A 163 -5.57 12.93 -5.38
C LYS A 163 -6.09 14.21 -4.72
N GLY A 164 -5.86 15.36 -5.36
CA GLY A 164 -6.31 16.66 -4.85
C GLY A 164 -7.82 16.67 -4.52
N GLY A 165 -8.22 17.62 -3.68
CA GLY A 165 -9.57 17.70 -3.12
C GLY A 165 -9.75 16.85 -1.85
N MET A 166 -10.95 16.31 -1.65
CA MET A 166 -11.32 15.64 -0.40
C MET A 166 -10.49 14.37 -0.14
N ILE A 167 -9.82 14.34 1.00
CA ILE A 167 -9.06 13.20 1.47
C ILE A 167 -10.02 12.10 1.90
N ASP A 168 -9.95 10.96 1.24
CA ASP A 168 -10.78 9.80 1.58
C ASP A 168 -10.23 9.09 2.83
N GLY A 169 -11.05 9.08 3.89
CA GLY A 169 -10.71 8.43 5.15
C GLY A 169 -10.51 6.91 5.04
N GLN A 170 -11.14 6.29 4.04
CA GLN A 170 -11.12 4.84 3.82
C GLN A 170 -9.81 4.32 3.22
N VAL A 171 -8.98 5.24 2.70
CA VAL A 171 -7.71 4.89 2.06
C VAL A 171 -6.57 4.78 3.08
N PHE A 172 -6.74 5.38 4.26
CA PHE A 172 -5.74 5.34 5.32
C PHE A 172 -5.47 3.93 5.83
N SER A 173 -4.21 3.65 6.13
CA SER A 173 -3.82 2.44 6.84
C SER A 173 -4.08 2.57 8.34
N SER A 174 -4.17 1.44 9.03
CA SER A 174 -4.21 1.41 10.50
C SER A 174 -2.88 1.83 11.12
N GLN A 175 -1.76 1.69 10.39
CA GLN A 175 -0.43 2.06 10.89
C GLN A 175 -0.30 3.57 11.10
N SER A 176 -0.87 4.40 10.21
CA SER A 176 -0.89 5.86 10.42
C SER A 176 -1.75 6.27 11.61
N LEU A 177 -2.70 5.45 12.05
CA LEU A 177 -3.46 5.71 13.27
C LEU A 177 -2.62 5.44 14.52
N LEU A 178 -1.76 4.42 14.49
CA LEU A 178 -0.84 4.13 15.59
C LEU A 178 0.21 5.23 15.76
N ASP A 179 0.68 5.83 14.66
CA ASP A 179 1.59 6.98 14.70
C ASP A 179 0.95 8.22 15.36
N LEU A 180 -0.38 8.24 15.49
CA LEU A 180 -1.11 9.29 16.18
C LEU A 180 -1.38 8.99 17.65
N GLN A 181 -0.87 7.90 18.18
CA GLN A 181 -0.99 7.60 19.59
C GLN A 181 -0.32 8.70 20.42
N GLY A 182 -1.10 9.41 21.24
CA GLY A 182 -0.62 10.54 22.07
C GLY A 182 -1.04 11.91 21.55
N PHE A 183 -1.60 11.99 20.35
CA PHE A 183 -2.35 13.15 19.91
C PHE A 183 -3.83 12.83 20.23
N ALA A 184 -4.50 13.57 21.10
CA ALA A 184 -5.94 13.42 21.35
C ALA A 184 -6.67 14.69 20.90
N ASN A 185 -7.99 14.61 20.64
CA ASN A 185 -8.91 15.76 20.48
C ASN A 185 -8.89 16.55 19.15
N PHE A 186 -8.43 16.00 18.03
CA PHE A 186 -8.39 16.72 16.74
C PHE A 186 -9.37 16.17 15.69
N HIS A 187 -10.60 15.86 16.09
CA HIS A 187 -11.59 15.31 15.16
C HIS A 187 -11.70 16.10 13.84
N SER A 188 -11.57 17.42 13.90
CA SER A 188 -11.60 18.31 12.74
C SER A 188 -10.39 18.23 11.81
N PHE A 189 -9.25 17.68 12.24
CA PHE A 189 -8.00 17.65 11.45
C PHE A 189 -7.40 16.25 11.33
N VAL A 190 -8.13 15.21 11.72
CA VAL A 190 -7.63 13.83 11.73
C VAL A 190 -7.10 13.38 10.38
N LYS A 191 -7.73 13.80 9.28
CA LYS A 191 -7.27 13.45 7.94
C LYS A 191 -5.95 14.15 7.58
N ILE A 192 -5.80 15.41 7.95
CA ILE A 192 -4.62 16.22 7.68
C ILE A 192 -3.41 15.65 8.43
N ILE A 193 -3.54 15.39 9.73
CA ILE A 193 -2.42 14.90 10.54
C ILE A 193 -2.04 13.44 10.18
N ARG A 194 -2.99 12.63 9.70
CA ARG A 194 -2.72 11.27 9.20
C ARG A 194 -2.05 11.23 7.83
N LEU A 195 -2.19 12.29 7.04
CA LEU A 195 -1.81 12.28 5.63
C LEU A 195 -0.35 11.90 5.42
N VAL A 196 0.57 12.66 6.01
CA VAL A 196 2.01 12.46 5.80
C VAL A 196 2.50 11.12 6.36
N PRO A 197 2.16 10.70 7.60
CA PRO A 197 2.48 9.36 8.08
C PRO A 197 2.02 8.25 7.13
N ASP A 198 0.79 8.33 6.63
CA ASP A 198 0.26 7.30 5.74
C ASP A 198 0.93 7.29 4.36
N LEU A 199 1.29 8.47 3.83
CA LEU A 199 2.09 8.57 2.61
C LEU A 199 3.43 7.83 2.76
N PHE A 200 4.13 7.99 3.89
CA PHE A 200 5.38 7.26 4.16
C PHE A 200 5.17 5.75 4.24
N HIS A 201 4.12 5.29 4.93
CA HIS A 201 3.84 3.86 5.04
C HIS A 201 3.57 3.24 3.67
N LYS A 202 2.72 3.89 2.86
CA LYS A 202 2.38 3.38 1.53
C LYS A 202 3.55 3.45 0.56
N SER A 203 4.35 4.52 0.60
CA SER A 203 5.51 4.66 -0.28
C SER A 203 6.57 3.60 0.03
N LEU A 204 6.89 3.39 1.30
CA LEU A 204 7.88 2.39 1.72
C LEU A 204 7.38 0.97 1.47
N ALA A 205 6.11 0.69 1.76
CA ALA A 205 5.50 -0.62 1.44
C ALA A 205 5.49 -0.89 -0.07
N SER A 206 5.23 0.13 -0.90
CA SER A 206 5.30 -0.01 -2.36
C SER A 206 6.73 -0.30 -2.82
N ALA A 207 7.73 0.38 -2.25
CA ALA A 207 9.13 0.12 -2.57
C ALA A 207 9.59 -1.28 -2.13
N ASP A 208 9.15 -1.76 -0.97
CA ASP A 208 9.44 -3.12 -0.49
C ASP A 208 8.79 -4.19 -1.38
N LEU A 209 7.55 -3.97 -1.83
CA LEU A 209 6.88 -4.86 -2.78
C LEU A 209 7.57 -4.87 -4.15
N ALA A 210 8.02 -3.71 -4.64
CA ALA A 210 8.80 -3.63 -5.87
C ALA A 210 10.13 -4.40 -5.73
N GLN A 211 10.83 -4.23 -4.61
CA GLN A 211 12.07 -4.96 -4.33
C GLN A 211 11.84 -6.48 -4.31
N GLN A 212 10.83 -6.94 -3.57
CA GLN A 212 10.47 -8.36 -3.53
C GLN A 212 10.12 -8.90 -4.90
N TRP A 213 9.41 -8.12 -5.72
CA TRP A 213 9.09 -8.53 -7.08
C TRP A 213 10.36 -8.77 -7.89
N VAL A 214 11.34 -7.85 -7.82
CA VAL A 214 12.60 -7.97 -8.57
C VAL A 214 13.38 -9.20 -8.14
N GLU A 215 13.50 -9.44 -6.84
CA GLU A 215 14.20 -10.61 -6.29
C GLU A 215 13.53 -11.94 -6.71
N LEU A 216 12.20 -12.00 -6.65
CA LEU A 216 11.43 -13.18 -7.07
C LEU A 216 11.51 -13.41 -8.58
N HIS A 217 11.52 -12.34 -9.38
CA HIS A 217 11.57 -12.47 -10.83
C HIS A 217 12.99 -12.86 -11.30
N ALA A 218 14.02 -12.22 -10.75
CA ALA A 218 15.42 -12.56 -11.05
C ALA A 218 15.75 -14.01 -10.69
N SER A 219 15.33 -14.49 -9.51
CA SER A 219 15.56 -15.88 -9.10
C SER A 219 14.91 -16.93 -10.02
N LYS A 220 13.73 -16.63 -10.57
CA LYS A 220 13.09 -17.51 -11.57
C LYS A 220 13.89 -17.58 -12.87
N HIS A 221 14.37 -16.44 -13.37
CA HIS A 221 15.19 -16.40 -14.58
C HIS A 221 16.50 -17.17 -14.42
N SER A 222 17.19 -17.02 -13.28
CA SER A 222 18.40 -17.79 -12.99
C SER A 222 18.14 -19.30 -12.94
N SER A 223 17.00 -19.73 -12.39
CA SER A 223 16.64 -21.15 -12.30
C SER A 223 16.31 -21.79 -13.66
N GLN A 224 15.64 -21.06 -14.55
CA GLN A 224 15.30 -21.54 -15.89
C GLN A 224 16.54 -21.67 -16.79
N GLN A 225 17.49 -20.75 -16.63
CA GLN A 225 18.75 -20.77 -17.39
C GLN A 225 19.64 -21.97 -17.02
N ALA A 226 19.71 -22.34 -15.74
CA ALA A 226 20.45 -23.53 -15.29
C ALA A 226 19.84 -24.86 -15.76
N SER A 227 18.53 -24.90 -16.04
CA SER A 227 17.84 -26.10 -16.53
C SER A 227 17.91 -26.29 -18.05
N SER A 228 18.42 -25.30 -18.79
CA SER A 228 18.43 -25.29 -20.25
C SER A 228 19.72 -25.83 -20.86
N ASP A 229 20.67 -26.36 -20.07
CA ASP A 229 21.88 -27.02 -20.58
C ASP A 229 21.54 -28.44 -21.10
N PRO A 230 21.58 -28.68 -22.43
CA PRO A 230 21.26 -30.00 -23.00
C PRO A 230 22.41 -31.01 -22.89
N ASN A 231 23.53 -30.64 -22.24
CA ASN A 231 24.77 -31.42 -22.27
C ASN A 231 25.03 -32.30 -21.04
N SER A 232 24.06 -32.46 -20.12
CA SER A 232 24.12 -33.56 -19.16
C SER A 232 23.61 -34.85 -19.79
N ILE A 233 24.38 -35.37 -20.75
CA ILE A 233 24.27 -36.77 -21.13
C ILE A 233 24.70 -37.56 -19.90
N GLN A 234 23.71 -38.07 -19.18
CA GLN A 234 23.88 -39.02 -18.10
C GLN A 234 24.41 -40.32 -18.72
N THR A 235 25.74 -40.44 -18.78
CA THR A 235 26.45 -41.67 -19.11
C THR A 235 26.13 -42.69 -18.03
N ARG A 236 25.06 -43.44 -18.25
CA ARG A 236 24.70 -44.62 -17.48
C ARG A 236 25.63 -45.74 -17.91
N SER A 237 26.82 -45.78 -17.30
CA SER A 237 27.73 -46.91 -17.41
C SER A 237 27.45 -47.87 -16.27
N ASP A 238 26.59 -48.85 -16.55
CA ASP A 238 26.71 -50.19 -15.98
C ASP A 238 28.12 -50.72 -16.27
N THR A 239 28.76 -51.36 -15.28
CA THR A 239 29.63 -52.55 -15.37
C THR A 239 30.67 -52.53 -14.24
N GLY A 240 30.68 -53.58 -13.41
CA GLY A 240 31.92 -54.03 -12.76
C GLY A 240 31.77 -54.47 -11.31
N MET A 241 31.73 -55.80 -11.11
CA MET A 241 31.93 -56.48 -9.83
C MET A 241 33.37 -56.35 -9.31
N ASP A 242 33.54 -56.30 -7.99
CA ASP A 242 34.61 -56.94 -7.18
C ASP A 242 34.23 -56.71 -5.70
N VAL A 243 33.92 -57.68 -4.81
CA VAL A 243 34.64 -58.84 -4.23
C VAL A 243 35.85 -58.47 -3.36
N GLY A 244 35.70 -58.75 -2.05
CA GLY A 244 36.76 -58.82 -1.02
C GLY A 244 36.96 -57.52 -0.21
N SER A 245 37.21 -57.50 1.09
CA SER A 245 37.41 -58.57 2.08
C SER A 245 37.45 -57.91 3.48
N LEU A 246 36.76 -58.55 4.43
CA LEU A 246 37.11 -58.85 5.83
C LEU A 246 37.94 -57.89 6.74
N GLU A 247 37.41 -57.74 7.98
CA GLU A 247 38.12 -57.71 9.29
C GLU A 247 38.98 -56.47 9.63
N HIS A 248 39.09 -55.94 10.85
CA HIS A 248 38.45 -56.03 12.17
C HIS A 248 38.99 -54.79 12.97
N PRO A 249 38.29 -54.25 13.98
CA PRO A 249 38.84 -53.37 15.03
C PRO A 249 39.53 -54.24 16.12
N PRO A 250 40.39 -53.76 17.05
CA PRO A 250 39.96 -52.94 18.22
C PRO A 250 41.08 -52.10 18.90
N GLY A 251 40.74 -51.35 19.96
CA GLY A 251 41.75 -50.82 20.89
C GLY A 251 41.26 -49.79 21.90
N LEU A 252 40.61 -50.26 22.97
CA LEU A 252 40.41 -49.50 24.22
C LEU A 252 41.74 -49.34 24.96
N SER A 253 42.00 -48.17 25.56
CA SER A 253 42.82 -48.06 26.76
C SER A 253 42.32 -46.91 27.65
N GLN A 254 41.80 -47.29 28.81
CA GLN A 254 41.58 -46.46 29.98
C GLN A 254 42.89 -46.44 30.79
N TYR A 255 43.27 -45.28 31.35
CA TYR A 255 43.42 -45.07 32.81
C TYR A 255 43.82 -43.59 33.10
N PRO A 256 43.56 -43.08 34.33
CA PRO A 256 43.41 -41.68 34.67
C PRO A 256 44.66 -41.10 35.35
N GLN A 257 44.81 -39.77 35.33
CA GLN A 257 45.58 -39.11 36.37
C GLN A 257 45.18 -37.64 36.57
N ASP A 258 44.86 -37.36 37.82
CA ASP A 258 44.59 -36.06 38.42
C ASP A 258 45.80 -35.12 38.37
N TYR A 259 45.56 -33.87 37.97
CA TYR A 259 46.37 -32.72 38.42
C TYR A 259 45.43 -31.52 38.62
N GLU A 260 45.30 -31.10 39.87
CA GLU A 260 44.75 -29.80 40.26
C GLU A 260 45.60 -28.64 39.72
N GLY A 261 44.95 -27.50 39.50
CA GLY A 261 45.59 -26.19 39.65
C GLY A 261 45.93 -25.46 38.34
N GLY A 262 44.94 -24.77 37.76
CA GLY A 262 45.20 -23.80 36.70
C GLY A 262 43.93 -23.13 36.19
N TRP A 263 43.69 -21.89 36.61
CA TRP A 263 42.59 -21.05 36.12
C TRP A 263 42.67 -20.86 34.59
N PRO A 264 41.65 -21.26 33.81
CA PRO A 264 41.59 -20.90 32.40
C PRO A 264 40.90 -19.54 32.24
N GLN A 265 41.69 -18.54 31.90
CA GLN A 265 41.23 -17.26 31.39
C GLN A 265 40.53 -17.50 30.04
N SER A 266 39.18 -17.57 30.04
CA SER A 266 38.38 -17.82 28.85
C SER A 266 38.43 -16.64 27.87
N LYS A 267 39.35 -16.72 26.90
CA LYS A 267 39.23 -16.06 25.60
C LYS A 267 38.23 -16.83 24.73
N ALA A 268 37.23 -16.09 24.26
CA ALA A 268 36.45 -16.27 23.02
C ALA A 268 36.14 -17.71 22.55
N SER A 269 34.88 -18.13 22.76
CA SER A 269 34.07 -18.82 21.73
C SER A 269 32.64 -18.98 22.23
N ASN A 270 31.79 -17.95 22.01
CA ASN A 270 30.35 -18.10 22.16
C ASN A 270 29.59 -17.25 21.12
N SER A 271 29.93 -17.45 19.85
CA SER A 271 29.27 -16.81 18.69
C SER A 271 28.02 -17.59 18.25
N HIS A 272 27.97 -18.90 18.46
CA HIS A 272 26.95 -19.77 17.83
C HIS A 272 25.60 -19.83 18.56
N TYR A 273 25.56 -19.60 19.88
CA TYR A 273 24.31 -19.62 20.66
C TYR A 273 23.52 -18.31 20.57
N ARG A 274 24.21 -17.18 20.39
CA ARG A 274 23.57 -15.86 20.24
C ARG A 274 22.79 -15.77 18.93
N ASP A 275 23.30 -16.41 17.88
CA ASP A 275 22.74 -16.37 16.53
C ASP A 275 21.49 -17.24 16.34
N THR A 276 21.36 -18.30 17.17
CA THR A 276 20.16 -19.16 17.15
C THR A 276 18.99 -18.51 17.90
N CYS A 277 19.29 -17.79 18.98
CA CYS A 277 18.29 -17.07 19.79
C CYS A 277 17.67 -15.89 19.02
N THR A 278 18.48 -15.13 18.28
CA THR A 278 18.00 -14.01 17.44
C THR A 278 17.14 -14.50 16.27
N ARG A 279 17.48 -15.64 15.65
CA ARG A 279 16.70 -16.22 14.55
C ARG A 279 15.31 -16.66 14.97
N ALA A 280 15.18 -17.32 16.14
CA ALA A 280 13.89 -17.72 16.69
C ALA A 280 13.01 -16.51 17.02
N ALA A 281 13.58 -15.46 17.62
CA ALA A 281 12.86 -14.23 17.94
C ALA A 281 12.36 -13.49 16.68
N ILE A 282 13.17 -13.45 15.61
CA ILE A 282 12.76 -12.87 14.31
C ILE A 282 11.63 -13.69 13.69
N GLN A 283 11.70 -15.02 13.76
CA GLN A 283 10.66 -15.89 13.25
C GLN A 283 9.32 -15.69 13.97
N GLU A 284 9.33 -15.63 15.30
CA GLU A 284 8.11 -15.35 16.08
C GLU A 284 7.56 -13.95 15.82
N ARG A 285 8.42 -12.94 15.62
CA ARG A 285 8.00 -11.59 15.22
C ARG A 285 7.33 -11.58 13.85
N ASN A 286 7.84 -12.37 12.90
CA ASN A 286 7.24 -12.49 11.57
C ASN A 286 5.87 -13.17 11.62
N LYS A 287 5.73 -14.25 12.41
CA LYS A 287 4.42 -14.90 12.64
C LYS A 287 3.43 -13.95 13.29
N LEU A 288 3.85 -13.16 14.28
CA LEU A 288 2.99 -12.18 14.93
C LEU A 288 2.52 -11.10 13.94
N ASN A 289 3.41 -10.63 13.07
CA ASN A 289 3.06 -9.68 12.02
C ASN A 289 2.07 -10.26 11.00
N GLU A 290 2.24 -11.55 10.64
CA GLU A 290 1.32 -12.27 9.74
C GLU A 290 -0.07 -12.39 10.36
N VAL A 291 -0.16 -12.86 11.61
CA VAL A 291 -1.43 -12.98 12.35
C VAL A 291 -2.09 -11.60 12.54
N HIS A 292 -1.29 -10.56 12.80
CA HIS A 292 -1.81 -9.21 12.90
C HIS A 292 -2.39 -8.72 11.55
N GLY A 293 -1.71 -9.01 10.44
CA GLY A 293 -2.20 -8.72 9.10
C GLY A 293 -3.54 -9.42 8.78
N ASP A 294 -3.66 -10.70 9.13
CA ASP A 294 -4.88 -11.48 8.97
C ASP A 294 -6.05 -10.91 9.80
N LEU A 295 -5.79 -10.54 11.06
CA LEU A 295 -6.79 -9.91 11.92
C LEU A 295 -7.29 -8.59 11.34
N MET A 296 -6.39 -7.75 10.85
CA MET A 296 -6.75 -6.48 10.23
C MET A 296 -7.55 -6.68 8.92
N PHE A 297 -7.21 -7.71 8.14
CA PHE A 297 -7.98 -8.09 6.96
C PHE A 297 -9.41 -8.54 7.32
N LEU A 298 -9.57 -9.32 8.39
CA LEU A 298 -10.88 -9.77 8.86
C LEU A 298 -11.74 -8.59 9.35
N LEU A 299 -11.17 -7.66 10.12
CA LEU A 299 -11.87 -6.46 10.57
C LEU A 299 -12.33 -5.58 9.40
N GLN A 300 -11.46 -5.37 8.41
CA GLN A 300 -11.83 -4.60 7.21
C GLN A 300 -12.94 -5.31 6.40
N ARG A 301 -12.90 -6.64 6.33
CA ARG A 301 -13.94 -7.43 5.67
C ARG A 301 -15.28 -7.31 6.40
N GLU A 302 -15.26 -7.33 7.73
CA GLU A 302 -16.47 -7.13 8.54
C GLU A 302 -17.06 -5.74 8.31
N GLU A 303 -16.26 -4.67 8.38
CA GLU A 303 -16.72 -3.29 8.12
C GLU A 303 -17.37 -3.14 6.72
N ARG A 304 -16.77 -3.76 5.70
CA ARG A 304 -17.36 -3.81 4.35
C ARG A 304 -18.68 -4.58 4.31
N SER A 305 -18.79 -5.67 5.08
CA SER A 305 -20.03 -6.44 5.19
C SER A 305 -21.17 -5.59 5.75
N TRP A 306 -20.91 -4.79 6.79
CA TRP A 306 -21.91 -3.87 7.35
C TRP A 306 -22.39 -2.83 6.34
N THR A 307 -21.47 -2.26 5.56
CA THR A 307 -21.81 -1.29 4.52
C THR A 307 -22.67 -1.92 3.42
N LEU A 308 -22.27 -3.08 2.92
CA LEU A 308 -23.03 -3.82 1.91
C LEU A 308 -24.41 -4.22 2.42
N GLU A 309 -24.51 -4.64 3.69
CA GLU A 309 -25.78 -4.99 4.29
C GLU A 309 -26.73 -3.78 4.38
N ALA A 310 -26.20 -2.59 4.71
CA ALA A 310 -26.97 -1.36 4.71
C ALA A 310 -27.46 -0.98 3.30
N GLU A 311 -26.63 -1.17 2.26
CA GLU A 311 -27.02 -0.96 0.86
C GLU A 311 -28.11 -1.94 0.41
N VAL A 312 -27.98 -3.23 0.75
CA VAL A 312 -28.99 -4.25 0.48
C VAL A 312 -30.33 -3.88 1.12
N ARG A 313 -30.33 -3.45 2.40
CA ARG A 313 -31.56 -2.99 3.07
C ARG A 313 -32.17 -1.75 2.42
N LYS A 314 -31.33 -0.84 1.87
CA LYS A 314 -31.81 0.34 1.14
C LYS A 314 -32.46 -0.06 -0.20
N LEU A 315 -31.82 -0.94 -0.96
CA LEU A 315 -32.36 -1.47 -2.22
C LEU A 315 -33.67 -2.22 -1.98
N GLN A 316 -33.73 -3.03 -0.92
CA GLN A 316 -34.93 -3.77 -0.55
C GLN A 316 -36.13 -2.84 -0.28
N ARG A 317 -35.92 -1.72 0.43
CA ARG A 317 -36.96 -0.69 0.63
C ARG A 317 -37.40 -0.05 -0.68
N SER A 318 -36.46 0.31 -1.55
CA SER A 318 -36.77 0.91 -2.85
C SER A 318 -37.59 -0.04 -3.74
N CYS A 319 -37.27 -1.32 -3.76
CA CYS A 319 -38.05 -2.32 -4.48
C CYS A 319 -39.47 -2.47 -3.92
N GLN A 320 -39.65 -2.41 -2.59
CA GLN A 320 -40.98 -2.45 -1.97
C GLN A 320 -41.82 -1.22 -2.32
N GLU A 321 -41.21 -0.02 -2.34
CA GLU A 321 -41.87 1.21 -2.76
C GLU A 321 -42.34 1.13 -4.22
N LEU A 322 -41.45 0.71 -5.13
CA LEU A 322 -41.75 0.49 -6.54
C LEU A 322 -42.89 -0.52 -6.75
N ALA A 323 -42.85 -1.65 -6.04
CA ALA A 323 -43.91 -2.66 -6.11
C ALA A 323 -45.27 -2.08 -5.64
N SER A 324 -45.28 -1.25 -4.59
CA SER A 324 -46.50 -0.60 -4.11
C SER A 324 -47.06 0.42 -5.11
N LEU A 325 -46.19 1.15 -5.82
CA LEU A 325 -46.58 2.10 -6.87
C LEU A 325 -47.17 1.39 -8.08
N MET A 326 -46.56 0.28 -8.51
CA MET A 326 -47.10 -0.53 -9.60
C MET A 326 -48.48 -1.08 -9.26
N LYS A 327 -48.67 -1.59 -8.04
CA LYS A 327 -49.98 -2.08 -7.58
C LYS A 327 -51.06 -0.98 -7.59
N ARG A 328 -50.75 0.22 -7.10
CA ARG A 328 -51.69 1.36 -7.15
C ARG A 328 -52.03 1.79 -8.58
N ARG A 329 -51.06 1.71 -9.50
CA ARG A 329 -51.29 2.04 -10.91
C ARG A 329 -52.20 1.02 -11.59
N GLU A 330 -52.09 -0.25 -11.21
CA GLU A 330 -52.94 -1.32 -11.74
C GLU A 330 -54.36 -1.27 -11.17
N GLU A 331 -54.51 -0.84 -9.90
CA GLU A 331 -55.80 -0.62 -9.24
C GLU A 331 -56.46 0.73 -9.61
N ALA A 332 -55.77 1.62 -10.33
CA ALA A 332 -56.35 2.87 -10.79
C ALA A 332 -57.42 2.58 -11.87
N PRO A 333 -58.68 3.05 -11.69
CA PRO A 333 -59.77 2.74 -12.59
C PRO A 333 -59.49 3.27 -14.00
N LYS A 334 -59.70 2.42 -15.01
CA LYS A 334 -59.64 2.76 -16.44
C LYS A 334 -60.83 3.62 -16.87
N ASP A 335 -61.12 4.70 -16.15
CA ASP A 335 -62.10 5.69 -16.58
C ASP A 335 -61.37 6.84 -17.28
N LEU A 336 -60.95 6.58 -18.53
CA LEU A 336 -60.69 7.65 -19.49
C LEU A 336 -61.98 7.92 -20.26
N PRO A 337 -62.51 9.16 -20.22
CA PRO A 337 -63.72 9.50 -20.93
C PRO A 337 -63.46 9.44 -22.44
N GLN A 338 -64.36 8.76 -23.14
CA GLN A 338 -64.44 8.79 -24.60
C GLN A 338 -64.66 10.23 -25.07
N ARG A 339 -63.58 10.82 -25.61
CA ARG A 339 -63.52 11.50 -26.91
C ARG A 339 -64.87 12.00 -27.44
N ALA A 340 -65.19 13.27 -27.17
CA ALA A 340 -66.11 14.04 -28.01
C ALA A 340 -65.29 14.79 -29.08
N ASN A 341 -65.70 14.61 -30.32
CA ASN A 341 -65.13 15.19 -31.53
C ASN A 341 -65.46 16.69 -31.69
N GLY A 342 -64.61 17.40 -32.42
CA GLY A 342 -64.81 18.75 -32.95
C GLY A 342 -63.47 19.50 -32.98
N LEU A 343 -62.61 19.33 -33.99
CA LEU A 343 -62.61 20.06 -35.26
C LEU A 343 -62.98 21.54 -35.09
N ASP A 344 -61.98 22.42 -34.95
CA ASP A 344 -61.58 23.31 -36.05
C ASP A 344 -60.20 23.96 -35.81
N PRO A 345 -59.42 24.21 -36.89
CA PRO A 345 -58.16 24.95 -36.86
C PRO A 345 -58.38 26.40 -37.28
N ASP A 346 -57.82 27.40 -36.58
CA ASP A 346 -57.25 28.59 -37.23
C ASP A 346 -56.65 29.63 -36.27
N SER A 347 -55.76 30.42 -36.86
CA SER A 347 -55.21 31.72 -36.43
C SER A 347 -54.02 31.65 -35.44
N SER A 348 -52.77 31.70 -35.90
CA SER A 348 -52.04 32.82 -36.53
C SER A 348 -51.52 33.88 -35.54
N HIS A 349 -50.19 33.96 -35.51
CA HIS A 349 -49.35 35.14 -35.26
C HIS A 349 -49.53 35.95 -33.97
N SER A 350 -48.47 35.98 -33.14
CA SER A 350 -47.80 37.26 -32.88
C SER A 350 -46.38 37.06 -32.36
N SER A 351 -45.44 37.69 -33.07
CA SER A 351 -44.09 37.98 -32.63
C SER A 351 -44.08 38.81 -31.33
N GLY A 352 -43.03 38.62 -30.54
CA GLY A 352 -42.69 39.45 -29.38
C GLY A 352 -41.23 39.26 -29.04
N SER A 353 -40.42 40.21 -29.48
CA SER A 353 -38.96 40.26 -29.40
C SER A 353 -38.47 40.78 -28.04
N LEU A 354 -37.15 40.71 -27.88
CA LEU A 354 -36.25 41.54 -27.05
C LEU A 354 -35.96 41.12 -25.60
N ASP A 355 -34.73 40.61 -25.46
CA ASP A 355 -33.63 41.14 -24.63
C ASP A 355 -33.91 41.56 -23.19
N THR A 356 -33.14 40.98 -22.26
CA THR A 356 -32.23 41.80 -21.43
C THR A 356 -31.15 40.97 -20.74
N LEU A 357 -29.92 41.44 -20.94
CA LEU A 357 -28.73 41.17 -20.16
C LEU A 357 -28.95 41.50 -18.66
N SER A 358 -28.35 40.73 -17.76
CA SER A 358 -27.92 41.27 -16.47
C SER A 358 -26.71 40.52 -15.93
N SER A 359 -25.60 41.26 -15.87
CA SER A 359 -24.35 40.89 -15.25
C SER A 359 -24.35 41.26 -13.76
N GLY A 360 -23.75 40.38 -12.97
CA GLY A 360 -22.94 40.69 -11.78
C GLY A 360 -23.70 40.84 -10.45
N PRO A 361 -22.98 40.94 -9.32
CA PRO A 361 -21.52 40.81 -9.12
C PRO A 361 -21.05 39.39 -8.75
#